data_AF-A0A2V5LEX1-F1
#
_entry.id   AF-A0A2V5LEX1-F1
#
_cell.length_a   1.000
_cell.length_b   1.000
_cell.length_c   1.000
_cell.angle_alpha   90.00
_cell.angle_beta   90.00
_cell.angle_gamma   90.00
#
_symmetry.space_group_name_H-M   'P 1'
#
loop_
_entity.id
_entity.type
_entity.pdbx_description
1 polymer ?
#
loop_
_entity_poly.entity_id
_entity_poly.type
_entity_poly.pdbx_seq_one_letter_code
_entity_poly.pdbx_strand_id
1 'polypeptide(L)'
;MTNLLDWWPANSALTFARPWLLLLLLAVPLLAWLRGKRGPAAALTYSSTATLQAIGKRSAARAGKILRTLLLASLAILVVGLARPQLGKSLTQIEASGIDIMLVLDVSGSMLTKDFTIGGQEATRVDAIRAVTRKF
;
A
#
# COMPACT_ATOMS: atom_id res chain seq x y z
N MET A 1 7.24 14.00 17.76
CA MET A 1 7.41 12.54 18.02
C MET A 1 7.17 11.83 16.70
N THR A 2 8.21 11.68 15.89
CA THR A 2 8.16 11.01 14.58
C THR A 2 8.09 9.50 14.81
N ASN A 3 7.05 8.85 14.29
CA ASN A 3 6.91 7.40 14.44
C ASN A 3 7.99 6.71 13.62
N LEU A 4 8.64 5.70 14.18
CA LEU A 4 9.66 4.84 13.53
C LEU A 4 9.12 4.03 12.33
N LEU A 5 7.91 4.35 11.84
CA LEU A 5 7.18 3.72 10.74
C LEU A 5 7.02 4.64 9.52
N ASP A 6 7.53 5.87 9.55
CA ASP A 6 7.42 6.84 8.45
C ASP A 6 8.37 6.55 7.27
N TRP A 7 9.24 5.51 7.38
CA TRP A 7 10.15 5.08 6.30
C TRP A 7 9.51 4.14 5.28
N TRP A 8 8.25 3.71 5.49
CA TRP A 8 7.53 2.90 4.50
C TRP A 8 7.02 3.80 3.36
N PRO A 9 7.35 3.50 2.09
CA PRO A 9 6.87 4.31 0.99
C PRO A 9 5.34 4.24 0.94
N ALA A 10 4.69 5.39 1.15
CA ALA A 10 3.25 5.59 0.99
C ALA A 10 2.73 5.30 -0.44
N ASN A 11 3.62 4.85 -1.34
CA ASN A 11 3.32 4.46 -2.73
C ASN A 11 2.92 2.98 -2.85
N SER A 12 2.27 2.42 -1.82
CA SER A 12 1.71 1.07 -1.90
C SER A 12 0.33 1.16 -2.56
N ALA A 13 0.21 0.72 -3.81
CA ALA A 13 -1.07 0.68 -4.52
C ALA A 13 -2.14 -0.11 -3.75
N LEU A 14 -1.73 -1.05 -2.88
CA LEU A 14 -2.59 -1.81 -1.97
C LEU A 14 -2.20 -1.53 -0.52
N THR A 15 -3.16 -1.09 0.28
CA THR A 15 -3.04 -0.93 1.74
C THR A 15 -4.14 -1.73 2.44
N PHE A 16 -3.99 -2.03 3.72
CA PHE A 16 -5.01 -2.72 4.52
C PHE A 16 -5.47 -1.81 5.66
N ALA A 17 -6.78 -1.69 5.86
CA ALA A 17 -7.31 -0.88 6.96
C ALA A 17 -6.99 -1.50 8.34
N ARG A 18 -6.90 -2.83 8.40
CA ARG A 18 -6.70 -3.60 9.63
C ARG A 18 -5.68 -4.73 9.41
N PRO A 19 -4.39 -4.40 9.23
CA PRO A 19 -3.37 -5.38 8.82
C PRO A 19 -3.15 -6.48 9.87
N TRP A 20 -3.38 -6.21 11.16
CA TRP A 20 -3.24 -7.21 12.22
C TRP A 20 -4.18 -8.42 12.06
N LEU A 21 -5.30 -8.27 11.34
CA LEU A 21 -6.21 -9.38 11.05
C LEU A 21 -5.57 -10.43 10.12
N LEU A 22 -4.54 -10.08 9.36
CA LEU A 22 -3.79 -11.05 8.55
C LEU A 22 -3.07 -12.09 9.43
N LEU A 23 -2.82 -11.82 10.71
CA LEU A 23 -2.29 -12.82 11.64
C LEU A 23 -3.23 -14.03 11.81
N LEU A 24 -4.55 -13.84 11.62
CA LEU A 24 -5.52 -14.95 11.61
C LEU A 24 -5.25 -15.95 10.49
N LEU A 25 -4.53 -15.55 9.43
CA LEU A 25 -4.16 -16.44 8.34
C LEU A 25 -3.23 -17.56 8.81
N LEU A 26 -2.42 -17.34 9.86
CA LEU A 26 -1.61 -18.37 10.52
C LEU A 26 -2.46 -19.45 11.21
N ALA A 27 -3.70 -19.13 11.59
CA ALA A 27 -4.61 -20.12 12.17
C ALA A 27 -5.13 -21.11 11.12
N VAL A 28 -5.15 -20.76 9.83
CA VAL A 28 -5.64 -21.63 8.74
C VAL A 28 -4.80 -22.92 8.61
N PRO A 29 -3.46 -22.89 8.48
CA PRO A 29 -2.65 -24.11 8.44
C PRO A 29 -2.70 -24.89 9.77
N LEU A 30 -2.81 -24.20 10.91
CA LEU A 30 -2.99 -24.85 12.22
C LEU A 30 -4.30 -25.64 12.27
N LEU A 31 -5.40 -25.06 11.79
CA LEU A 31 -6.70 -25.73 11.67
C LEU A 31 -6.65 -26.90 10.69
N ALA A 32 -5.94 -26.76 9.57
CA ALA A 32 -5.73 -27.84 8.61
C ALA A 32 -4.98 -29.02 9.25
N TRP A 33 -3.93 -28.73 10.04
CA TRP A 33 -3.15 -29.74 10.77
C TRP A 33 -3.97 -30.44 11.86
N LEU A 34 -4.69 -29.67 12.70
CA LEU A 34 -5.56 -30.19 13.76
C LEU A 34 -6.69 -31.07 13.20
N ARG A 35 -7.27 -30.69 12.06
CA ARG A 35 -8.32 -31.45 11.36
C ARG A 35 -7.76 -32.65 10.61
N GLY A 36 -6.52 -32.59 10.13
CA GLY A 36 -5.82 -33.72 9.50
C GLY A 36 -5.54 -34.87 10.48
N LYS A 37 -5.34 -34.57 11.77
CA LYS A 37 -5.21 -35.57 12.84
C LYS A 37 -6.53 -36.22 13.26
N ARG A 38 -7.66 -35.55 13.02
CA ARG A 38 -9.02 -36.03 13.31
C ARG A 38 -9.64 -36.67 12.05
N GLY A 39 -9.01 -37.73 11.55
CA GLY A 39 -9.76 -38.73 10.80
C GLY A 39 -10.70 -39.46 11.76
N PRO A 40 -11.88 -39.94 11.33
CA PRO A 40 -12.71 -40.75 12.22
C PRO A 40 -11.84 -41.90 12.74
N ALA A 41 -11.66 -41.98 14.06
CA ALA A 41 -11.24 -43.22 14.67
C ALA A 41 -12.17 -44.28 14.10
N ALA A 42 -11.61 -45.29 13.43
CA ALA A 42 -12.40 -46.32 12.80
C ALA A 42 -13.36 -46.86 13.87
N ALA A 43 -14.65 -46.52 13.75
CA ALA A 43 -15.66 -46.94 14.72
C ALA A 43 -15.82 -48.47 14.74
N LEU A 44 -15.23 -49.15 13.75
CA LEU A 44 -15.12 -50.59 13.65
C LEU A 44 -13.67 -50.97 13.30
N THR A 45 -12.95 -51.54 14.26
CA THR A 45 -11.70 -52.26 14.03
C THR A 45 -12.03 -53.64 13.45
N TYR A 46 -12.03 -53.77 12.11
CA TYR A 46 -12.16 -55.07 11.45
C TYR A 46 -10.78 -55.71 11.23
N SER A 47 -10.68 -57.01 11.48
CA SER A 47 -9.45 -57.81 11.36
C SER A 47 -8.95 -58.00 9.90
N SER A 48 -9.74 -57.60 8.91
CA SER A 48 -9.33 -57.60 7.49
C SER A 48 -10.06 -56.50 6.72
N THR A 49 -9.30 -55.57 6.15
CA THR A 49 -9.82 -54.52 5.25
C THR A 49 -9.72 -54.93 3.77
N ALA A 50 -9.23 -56.14 3.46
CA ALA A 50 -8.93 -56.54 2.08
C ALA A 50 -10.19 -56.55 1.18
N THR A 51 -11.31 -57.07 1.69
CA THR A 51 -12.58 -57.17 0.94
C THR A 51 -13.32 -55.82 0.87
N LEU A 52 -13.14 -54.97 1.89
CA LEU A 52 -13.75 -53.63 1.96
C LEU A 52 -12.98 -52.58 1.16
N GLN A 53 -11.67 -52.75 0.92
CA GLN A 53 -10.89 -51.88 0.05
C GLN A 53 -11.35 -51.92 -1.41
N ALA A 54 -11.83 -53.08 -1.89
CA ALA A 54 -12.40 -53.22 -3.23
C ALA A 54 -13.73 -52.45 -3.41
N ILE A 55 -14.48 -52.25 -2.33
CA ILE A 55 -15.77 -51.53 -2.29
C ILE A 55 -15.60 -50.08 -1.82
N GLY A 56 -14.49 -49.79 -1.14
CA GLY A 56 -14.14 -48.49 -0.58
C GLY A 56 -14.04 -47.42 -1.66
N LYS A 57 -15.11 -46.64 -1.79
CA LYS A 57 -15.27 -45.59 -2.82
C LYS A 57 -14.14 -44.56 -2.72
N ARG A 58 -13.06 -44.77 -3.48
CA ARG A 58 -11.93 -43.84 -3.69
C ARG A 58 -12.39 -42.43 -4.10
N SER A 59 -13.57 -42.34 -4.72
CA SER A 59 -14.26 -41.09 -5.08
C SER A 59 -14.69 -40.23 -3.87
N ALA A 60 -15.24 -40.83 -2.81
CA ALA A 60 -15.71 -40.12 -1.62
C ALA A 60 -14.56 -39.42 -0.87
N ALA A 61 -13.38 -40.04 -0.86
CA ALA A 61 -12.16 -39.44 -0.27
C ALA A 61 -11.66 -38.22 -1.07
N ARG A 62 -11.80 -38.24 -2.41
CA ARG A 62 -11.40 -37.12 -3.28
C ARG A 62 -12.36 -35.93 -3.13
N ALA A 63 -13.67 -36.18 -3.17
CA ALA A 63 -14.69 -35.15 -2.96
C ALA A 63 -14.55 -34.51 -1.57
N GLY A 64 -14.32 -35.32 -0.52
CA GLY A 64 -14.07 -34.81 0.83
C GLY A 64 -12.79 -33.98 0.94
N LYS A 65 -11.71 -34.37 0.25
CA LYS A 65 -10.47 -33.58 0.20
C LYS A 65 -10.71 -32.22 -0.49
N ILE A 66 -11.39 -32.21 -1.63
CA ILE A 66 -11.72 -31.00 -2.38
C ILE A 66 -12.58 -30.05 -1.53
N LEU A 67 -13.62 -30.58 -0.87
CA LEU A 67 -14.50 -29.77 -0.03
C LEU A 67 -13.75 -29.16 1.16
N ARG A 68 -12.84 -29.92 1.78
CA ARG A 68 -11.97 -29.42 2.86
C ARG A 68 -11.02 -28.33 2.37
N THR A 69 -10.40 -28.51 1.21
CA THR A 69 -9.52 -27.47 0.65
C THR A 69 -10.29 -26.21 0.31
N LEU A 70 -11.51 -26.34 -0.23
CA LEU A 70 -12.36 -25.21 -0.58
C LEU A 70 -12.80 -24.43 0.67
N LEU A 71 -13.12 -25.13 1.76
CA LEU A 71 -13.50 -24.52 3.03
C LEU A 71 -12.33 -23.78 3.71
N LEU A 72 -11.11 -24.31 3.61
CA LEU A 72 -9.92 -23.61 4.12
C LEU A 72 -9.57 -22.40 3.25
N ALA A 73 -9.71 -22.53 1.93
CA ALA A 73 -9.50 -21.43 1.00
C ALA A 73 -10.52 -20.30 1.20
N SER A 74 -11.80 -20.64 1.40
CA SER A 74 -12.84 -19.63 1.68
C SER A 74 -12.59 -18.91 2.99
N LEU A 75 -12.14 -19.60 4.04
CA LEU A 75 -11.73 -18.98 5.30
C LEU A 75 -10.55 -18.02 5.11
N ALA A 76 -9.53 -18.41 4.32
CA ALA A 76 -8.40 -17.54 4.02
C ALA A 76 -8.84 -16.26 3.27
N ILE A 77 -9.70 -16.40 2.26
CA ILE A 77 -10.26 -15.26 1.51
C ILE A 77 -11.08 -14.36 2.43
N LEU A 78 -11.88 -14.94 3.33
CA LEU A 78 -12.66 -14.19 4.32
C LEU A 78 -11.74 -13.35 5.22
N VAL A 79 -10.65 -13.93 5.73
CA VAL A 79 -9.66 -13.22 6.56
C VAL A 79 -9.04 -12.05 5.80
N VAL A 80 -8.66 -12.26 4.54
CA VAL A 80 -8.12 -11.19 3.69
C VAL A 80 -9.17 -10.09 3.46
N GLY A 81 -10.42 -10.45 3.20
CA GLY A 81 -11.52 -9.49 3.06
C GLY A 81 -11.76 -8.68 4.34
N LEU A 82 -11.69 -9.32 5.51
CA LEU A 82 -11.82 -8.67 6.82
C LEU A 82 -10.69 -7.67 7.11
N ALA A 83 -9.48 -7.94 6.61
CA ALA A 83 -8.36 -6.99 6.69
C ALA A 83 -8.61 -5.69 5.88
N ARG A 84 -9.68 -5.66 5.07
CA ARG A 84 -10.12 -4.54 4.22
C ARG A 84 -8.99 -4.05 3.30
N PRO A 85 -8.68 -4.79 2.21
CA PRO A 85 -7.77 -4.31 1.18
C PRO A 85 -8.32 -3.05 0.54
N GLN A 86 -7.49 -2.03 0.42
CA GLN A 86 -7.80 -0.73 -0.18
C GLN A 86 -6.81 -0.44 -1.28
N LEU A 87 -7.32 -0.15 -2.48
CA LEU A 87 -6.50 0.30 -3.59
C LEU A 87 -6.33 1.82 -3.48
N GLY A 88 -5.15 2.26 -3.01
CA GLY A 88 -4.84 3.67 -2.82
C GLY A 88 -4.27 4.28 -4.09
N LYS A 89 -4.95 5.29 -4.65
CA LYS A 89 -4.33 6.20 -5.61
C LYS A 89 -3.68 7.32 -4.81
N SER A 90 -2.36 7.33 -4.71
CA SER A 90 -1.64 8.48 -4.16
C SER A 90 -1.72 9.61 -5.17
N LEU A 91 -2.79 10.41 -5.08
CA LEU A 91 -2.84 11.70 -5.73
C LEU A 91 -1.99 12.62 -4.87
N THR A 92 -0.73 12.76 -5.26
CA THR A 92 0.12 13.82 -4.72
C THR A 92 -0.50 15.14 -5.18
N GLN A 93 -1.38 15.71 -4.36
CA GLN A 93 -1.82 17.08 -4.55
C GLN A 93 -0.61 17.95 -4.31
N ILE A 94 0.03 18.38 -5.40
CA ILE A 94 0.94 19.52 -5.36
C ILE A 94 0.03 20.72 -5.10
N GLU A 95 -0.14 21.07 -3.83
CA GLU A 95 -0.69 22.38 -3.47
C GLU A 95 0.31 23.43 -3.96
N ALA A 96 0.12 23.90 -5.19
CA ALA A 96 0.72 25.14 -5.63
C ALA A 96 0.06 26.25 -4.83
N SER A 97 0.65 26.62 -3.69
CA SER A 97 0.30 27.85 -3.00
C SER A 97 0.60 28.99 -3.96
N GLY A 98 -0.44 29.57 -4.55
CA GLY A 98 -0.34 30.79 -5.32
C GLY A 98 0.02 31.91 -4.34
N ILE A 99 1.25 32.40 -4.41
CA ILE A 99 1.69 33.54 -3.60
C ILE A 99 1.45 34.80 -4.44
N ASP A 100 0.59 35.69 -3.97
CA ASP A 100 0.43 37.02 -4.55
C ASP A 100 1.59 37.92 -4.08
N ILE A 101 2.44 38.34 -5.01
CA ILE A 101 3.61 39.19 -4.72
C ILE A 101 3.32 40.62 -5.18
N MET A 102 3.27 41.57 -4.24
CA MET A 102 3.21 43.00 -4.53
C MET A 102 4.61 43.60 -4.50
N LEU A 103 5.12 44.03 -5.66
CA LEU A 103 6.43 44.67 -5.78
C LEU A 103 6.27 46.19 -5.74
N VAL A 104 6.91 46.85 -4.77
CA VAL A 104 6.96 48.31 -4.68
C VAL A 104 8.37 48.78 -4.99
N LEU A 105 8.49 49.71 -5.96
CA LEU A 105 9.77 50.22 -6.44
C LEU A 105 9.93 51.70 -6.08
N ASP A 106 11.10 52.07 -5.56
CA ASP A 106 11.47 53.46 -5.35
C ASP A 106 11.84 54.13 -6.68
N VAL A 107 11.48 55.40 -6.83
CA VAL A 107 11.76 56.26 -8.00
C VAL A 107 12.57 57.50 -7.64
N SER A 108 13.19 57.50 -6.45
CA SER A 108 14.08 58.57 -5.98
C SER A 108 15.29 58.79 -6.90
N GLY A 109 15.90 59.98 -6.82
CA GLY A 109 17.05 60.34 -7.65
C GLY A 109 18.26 59.39 -7.52
N SER A 110 18.44 58.74 -6.36
CA SER A 110 19.48 57.72 -6.18
C SER A 110 19.30 56.48 -7.06
N MET A 111 18.11 56.28 -7.61
CA MET A 111 17.84 55.14 -8.50
C MET A 111 18.44 55.33 -9.89
N LEU A 112 18.87 56.55 -10.25
CA LEU A 112 19.59 56.87 -11.49
C LEU A 112 21.10 56.63 -11.38
N THR A 113 21.62 56.26 -10.20
CA THR A 113 23.04 55.93 -10.03
C THR A 113 23.41 54.71 -10.85
N LYS A 114 24.53 54.81 -11.58
CA LYS A 114 25.08 53.76 -12.45
C LYS A 114 26.11 52.91 -11.72
N ASP A 115 25.66 52.15 -10.74
CA ASP A 115 26.50 51.28 -9.91
C ASP A 115 26.30 49.78 -10.21
N PHE A 116 25.53 49.45 -11.25
CA PHE A 116 25.34 48.10 -11.75
C PHE A 116 25.93 47.92 -13.16
N THR A 117 26.15 46.67 -13.57
CA THR A 117 26.60 46.32 -14.92
C THR A 117 25.71 45.21 -15.49
N ILE A 118 25.14 45.42 -16.67
CA ILE A 118 24.28 44.46 -17.37
C ILE A 118 24.83 44.25 -18.78
N GLY A 119 25.18 43.02 -19.14
CA GLY A 119 25.74 42.72 -20.46
C GLY A 119 27.04 43.46 -20.79
N GLY A 120 27.84 43.79 -19.75
CA GLY A 120 29.10 44.52 -19.89
C GLY A 120 28.95 46.05 -20.04
N GLN A 121 27.73 46.59 -19.95
CA GLN A 121 27.46 48.03 -19.96
C GLN A 121 27.04 48.51 -18.58
N GLU A 122 27.45 49.71 -18.19
CA GLU A 122 26.98 50.34 -16.96
C GLU A 122 25.47 50.57 -17.02
N ALA A 123 24.78 50.22 -15.94
CA ALA A 123 23.32 50.25 -15.82
C ALA A 123 22.91 50.95 -14.52
N THR A 124 21.76 51.62 -14.57
CA THR A 124 21.19 52.24 -13.37
C THR A 124 20.52 51.22 -12.46
N ARG A 125 20.29 51.58 -11.19
CA ARG A 125 19.52 50.73 -10.26
C ARG A 125 18.11 50.42 -10.78
N VAL A 126 17.44 51.40 -11.41
CA VAL A 126 16.11 51.17 -12.05
C VAL A 126 16.22 50.15 -13.17
N ASP A 127 17.26 50.24 -14.00
CA ASP A 127 17.46 49.31 -15.12
C ASP A 127 17.75 47.88 -14.63
N ALA A 128 18.55 47.75 -13.56
CA ALA A 128 18.83 46.48 -12.92
C ALA A 128 17.56 45.81 -12.38
N ILE A 129 16.73 46.58 -11.65
CA ILE A 129 15.45 46.07 -11.13
C ILE A 129 14.53 45.66 -12.28
N ARG A 130 14.38 46.51 -13.31
CA ARG A 130 13.56 46.21 -14.50
C ARG A 130 14.00 44.90 -15.18
N ALA A 131 15.31 44.66 -15.24
CA ALA A 131 15.86 43.45 -15.85
C ALA A 131 15.56 42.18 -15.03
N VAL A 132 15.52 42.28 -13.70
CA VAL A 132 15.16 41.18 -12.80
C VAL A 132 13.66 40.93 -12.84
N THR A 133 12.83 41.98 -12.70
CA THR A 133 11.36 41.85 -12.69
C THR A 133 10.81 41.25 -13.98
N ARG A 134 11.46 41.44 -15.14
CA ARG A 134 11.03 40.80 -16.41
C ARG A 134 11.29 39.29 -16.49
N LYS A 135 12.12 38.73 -15.59
CA LYS A 135 12.46 37.29 -15.57
C LYS A 135 11.53 36.48 -14.66
N PHE A 136 10.69 37.14 -13.89
CA PHE A 136 9.66 36.57 -13.04
C PHE A 136 8.29 36.87 -13.66
#